data_AF-A0A945F2J7-F1
#
_entry.id   AF-A0A945F2J7-F1
#
_cell.length_a   1.000
_cell.length_b   1.000
_cell.length_c   1.000
_cell.angle_alpha   90.00
_cell.angle_beta   90.00
_cell.angle_gamma   90.00
#
_symmetry.space_group_name_H-M   'P 1'
#
loop_
_entity.id
_entity.type
_entity.pdbx_description
1 polymer ?
#
loop_
_entity_poly.entity_id
_entity_poly.type
_entity_poly.pdbx_seq_one_letter_code
_entity_poly.pdbx_strand_id
1 'polypeptide(L)'
;MKQLLSFLNIEFLIKDDALKNWRMILFVSFLALLIISSGHLADRKIFKIAQLNNELKEMKSQFVEKRAYLMELKMESRVTESLREKGIKPAKTPPLKLVIESKEQ
;
A
#
# COMPACT_ATOMS: atom_id res chain seq x y z
N MET A 1 19.26 52.15 5.76
CA MET A 1 19.22 51.64 7.15
C MET A 1 17.97 52.07 7.93
N LYS A 2 17.53 53.33 7.89
CA LYS A 2 16.35 53.80 8.63
C LYS A 2 15.04 53.04 8.31
N GLN A 3 14.84 52.64 7.05
CA GLN A 3 13.67 51.89 6.56
C GLN A 3 13.55 50.46 7.15
N LEU A 4 14.68 49.79 7.40
CA LEU A 4 14.69 48.47 8.03
C LEU A 4 14.41 48.59 9.53
N LEU A 5 14.95 49.62 10.17
CA LEU A 5 14.72 49.91 11.58
C LEU A 5 13.24 50.26 11.84
N SER A 6 12.57 51.01 10.97
CA SER A 6 11.12 51.28 11.11
C SER A 6 10.25 50.03 10.96
N PHE A 7 10.68 49.06 10.15
CA PHE A 7 10.01 47.75 10.05
C PHE A 7 10.17 46.93 11.34
N LEU A 8 11.37 46.96 11.93
CA LEU A 8 11.67 46.26 13.19
C LEU A 8 11.04 46.94 14.41
N ASN A 9 10.93 48.28 14.39
CA ASN A 9 10.47 49.12 15.49
C ASN A 9 8.94 49.21 15.63
N ILE A 10 8.17 48.28 15.04
CA ILE A 10 6.70 48.18 15.21
C ILE A 10 5.93 49.39 14.64
N GLU A 11 6.60 50.36 14.04
CA GLU A 11 6.01 51.58 13.48
C GLU A 11 5.02 51.27 12.34
N PHE A 12 5.21 50.15 11.65
CA PHE A 12 4.25 49.59 10.69
C PHE A 12 2.89 49.22 11.32
N LEU A 13 2.85 48.83 12.59
CA LEU A 13 1.63 48.42 13.29
C LEU A 13 0.86 49.61 13.91
N ILE A 14 1.49 50.78 14.07
CA ILE A 14 0.94 51.92 14.83
C ILE A 14 0.50 53.09 13.93
N LYS A 15 0.95 53.12 12.66
CA LYS A 15 0.53 54.13 11.66
C LYS A 15 -0.97 54.08 11.37
N ASP A 16 -1.52 55.14 10.75
CA ASP A 16 -2.96 55.29 10.44
C ASP A 16 -3.61 54.09 9.70
N ASP A 17 -2.81 53.26 9.01
CA ASP A 17 -3.20 52.01 8.34
C ASP A 17 -3.12 50.74 9.23
N ALA A 18 -2.98 50.88 10.55
CA ALA A 18 -2.77 49.80 11.53
C ALA A 18 -3.75 48.63 11.37
N LEU A 19 -5.03 48.91 11.10
CA LEU A 19 -6.07 47.88 10.93
C LEU A 19 -5.79 46.96 9.73
N LYS A 20 -5.27 47.50 8.62
CA LYS A 20 -4.93 46.72 7.43
C LYS A 20 -3.75 45.78 7.71
N ASN A 21 -2.78 46.25 8.47
CA ASN A 21 -1.58 45.52 8.83
C ASN A 21 -1.89 44.41 9.86
N TRP A 22 -2.76 44.67 10.83
CA TRP A 22 -3.23 43.68 11.78
C TRP A 22 -4.00 42.53 11.11
N ARG A 23 -4.86 42.86 10.13
CA ARG A 23 -5.56 41.86 9.31
C ARG A 23 -4.58 40.98 8.52
N MET A 24 -3.51 41.57 7.97
CA MET A 24 -2.46 40.81 7.27
C MET A 24 -1.72 39.85 8.22
N ILE A 25 -1.36 40.31 9.42
CA ILE A 25 -0.67 39.46 10.42
C ILE A 25 -1.55 38.28 10.84
N LEU A 26 -2.82 38.53 11.13
CA LEU A 26 -3.78 37.46 11.44
C LEU A 26 -3.93 36.47 10.30
N PHE A 27 -3.96 36.96 9.05
CA PHE A 27 -4.03 36.10 7.87
C PHE A 27 -2.81 35.19 7.75
N VAL A 28 -1.59 35.73 7.90
CA VAL A 28 -0.35 34.94 7.81
C VAL A 28 -0.23 33.97 8.99
N SER A 29 -0.60 34.40 10.20
CA SER A 29 -0.62 33.53 11.39
C SER A 29 -1.59 32.37 11.22
N PHE A 30 -2.80 32.64 10.72
CA PHE A 30 -3.77 31.60 10.38
C PHE A 30 -3.24 30.64 9.33
N LEU A 31 -2.60 31.15 8.28
CA LEU A 31 -2.00 30.32 7.23
C LEU A 31 -0.87 29.44 7.78
N ALA A 32 -0.03 29.98 8.68
CA ALA A 32 1.01 29.21 9.34
C ALA A 32 0.42 28.06 10.17
N LEU A 33 -0.67 28.30 10.91
CA LEU A 33 -1.38 27.25 11.65
C LEU A 33 -1.95 26.17 10.71
N LEU A 34 -2.52 26.57 9.57
CA LEU A 34 -3.00 25.62 8.56
C LEU A 34 -1.88 24.73 8.01
N ILE A 35 -0.71 25.31 7.71
CA ILE A 35 0.44 24.57 7.20
C ILE A 35 0.93 23.56 8.24
N ILE A 36 1.10 23.97 9.49
CA ILE A 36 1.55 23.09 10.58
C ILE A 36 0.55 21.93 10.78
N SER A 37 -0.74 22.24 10.80
CA SER A 37 -1.81 21.24 10.94
C SER A 37 -1.81 20.24 9.78
N SER A 38 -1.69 20.74 8.54
CA SER A 38 -1.63 19.90 7.35
C SER A 38 -0.39 19.02 7.32
N GLY A 39 0.76 19.51 7.79
CA GLY A 39 2.00 18.73 7.90
C GLY A 39 1.82 17.51 8.80
N HIS A 40 1.26 17.71 10.00
CA HIS A 40 1.05 16.60 10.94
C HIS A 40 0.08 15.53 10.42
N LEU A 41 -0.95 15.95 9.67
CA LEU A 41 -1.87 15.03 9.00
C LEU A 41 -1.17 14.22 7.90
N ALA A 42 -0.25 14.84 7.14
CA ALA A 42 0.54 14.16 6.13
C ALA A 42 1.48 13.13 6.77
N ASP A 43 2.16 13.49 7.86
CA ASP A 43 3.07 12.59 8.58
C ASP A 43 2.34 11.33 9.06
N ARG A 44 1.17 11.50 9.69
CA ARG A 44 0.32 10.37 10.12
C ARG A 44 -0.05 9.43 8.96
N LYS A 45 -0.37 9.99 7.79
CA LYS A 45 -0.67 9.19 6.59
C LYS A 45 0.57 8.45 6.10
N ILE A 46 1.74 9.08 6.11
CA ILE A 46 3.00 8.44 5.70
C ILE A 46 3.31 7.24 6.59
N PHE A 47 3.19 7.38 7.92
CA PHE A 47 3.37 6.26 8.83
C PHE A 47 2.36 5.14 8.57
N LYS A 48 1.10 5.47 8.31
CA LYS A 48 0.08 4.45 7.98
C LYS A 48 0.39 3.73 6.67
N ILE A 49 0.84 4.45 5.65
CA ILE A 49 1.27 3.88 4.36
C ILE A 49 2.45 2.92 4.57
N ALA A 50 3.44 3.31 5.39
CA ALA A 50 4.58 2.45 5.71
C ALA A 50 4.14 1.15 6.39
N GLN A 51 3.22 1.23 7.36
CA GLN A 51 2.65 0.05 8.01
C GLN A 51 1.92 -0.85 7.00
N LEU A 52 1.04 -0.29 6.18
CA LEU A 52 0.28 -1.06 5.17
C LEU A 52 1.20 -1.71 4.13
N ASN A 53 2.28 -1.03 3.74
CA ASN A 53 3.27 -1.61 2.82
C ASN A 53 4.01 -2.80 3.43
N ASN A 54 4.30 -2.77 4.73
CA ASN A 54 4.90 -3.90 5.42
C ASN A 54 3.93 -5.09 5.48
N GLU A 55 2.66 -4.86 5.83
CA GLU A 55 1.62 -5.90 5.81
C GLU A 55 1.45 -6.51 4.41
N LEU A 56 1.44 -5.67 3.38
CA LEU A 56 1.35 -6.11 1.98
C LEU A 56 2.56 -6.96 1.57
N LYS A 57 3.77 -6.55 1.98
CA LYS A 57 5.01 -7.29 1.72
C LYS A 57 4.98 -8.67 2.39
N GLU A 58 4.51 -8.73 3.64
CA GLU A 58 4.36 -9.99 4.37
C GLU A 58 3.38 -10.93 3.68
N MET A 59 2.18 -10.45 3.32
CA MET A 59 1.19 -11.25 2.58
C MET A 59 1.73 -11.75 1.24
N LYS A 60 2.47 -10.92 0.49
CA LYS A 60 3.12 -11.35 -0.75
C LYS A 60 4.16 -12.45 -0.51
N SER A 61 4.95 -12.33 0.56
CA SER A 61 5.92 -13.35 0.94
C SER A 61 5.23 -14.68 1.23
N GLN A 62 4.18 -14.67 2.06
CA GLN A 62 3.39 -15.85 2.38
C GLN A 62 2.76 -16.48 1.13
N PHE A 63 2.24 -15.67 0.21
CA PHE A 63 1.68 -16.16 -1.05
C PHE A 63 2.72 -16.89 -1.90
N VAL A 64 3.92 -16.31 -2.05
CA VAL A 64 5.01 -16.91 -2.83
C VAL A 64 5.44 -18.24 -2.20
N GLU A 65 5.60 -18.29 -0.88
CA GLU A 65 5.96 -19.50 -0.14
C GLU A 65 4.89 -20.59 -0.33
N LYS A 66 3.61 -20.27 -0.11
CA LYS A 66 2.51 -21.22 -0.28
C LYS A 66 2.39 -21.71 -1.72
N ARG A 67 2.60 -20.84 -2.71
CA ARG A 67 2.62 -21.23 -4.12
C ARG A 67 3.75 -22.20 -4.42
N ALA A 68 4.95 -21.95 -3.90
CA ALA A 68 6.09 -22.86 -4.06
C ALA A 68 5.80 -24.23 -3.43
N TYR A 69 5.26 -24.25 -2.21
CA TYR A 69 4.86 -25.47 -1.53
C TYR A 69 3.80 -26.27 -2.30
N LEU A 70 2.77 -25.59 -2.83
CA LEU A 70 1.76 -26.25 -3.68
C LEU A 70 2.38 -26.82 -4.96
N MET A 71 3.35 -26.12 -5.56
CA MET A 71 4.04 -26.61 -6.74
C MET A 71 4.82 -27.89 -6.44
N GLU A 72 5.52 -27.93 -5.30
CA GLU A 72 6.21 -29.12 -4.80
C GLU A 72 5.25 -30.29 -4.58
N LEU A 73 4.10 -30.05 -3.94
CA LEU A 73 3.08 -31.08 -3.74
C LEU A 73 2.48 -31.60 -5.04
N LYS A 74 2.32 -30.74 -6.05
CA LYS A 74 1.78 -31.11 -7.37
C LYS A 74 2.78 -31.86 -8.23
N MET A 75 4.07 -31.89 -7.89
CA MET A 75 5.08 -32.55 -8.73
C MET A 75 4.72 -34.02 -8.95
N GLU A 76 4.73 -34.45 -10.21
CA GLU A 76 4.36 -35.81 -10.60
C GLU A 76 5.22 -36.86 -9.86
N SER A 77 6.49 -36.58 -9.63
CA SER A 77 7.40 -37.42 -8.85
C SER A 77 6.92 -37.61 -7.41
N ARG A 78 6.57 -36.51 -6.71
CA ARG A 78 6.04 -36.51 -5.34
C ARG A 78 4.70 -37.24 -5.25
N VAL A 79 3.79 -36.97 -6.19
CA VAL A 79 2.49 -37.63 -6.25
C VAL A 79 2.66 -39.13 -6.48
N THR A 80 3.50 -39.52 -7.44
CA THR A 80 3.78 -40.94 -7.76
C THR A 80 4.44 -41.67 -6.59
N GLU A 81 5.37 -41.02 -5.89
CA GLU A 81 6.01 -41.56 -4.70
C GLU A 81 4.99 -41.78 -3.57
N SER A 82 4.13 -40.80 -3.28
CA SER A 82 3.09 -40.93 -2.25
C SER A 82 2.04 -42.02 -2.55
N LEU A 83 1.78 -42.27 -3.85
CA LEU A 83 0.81 -43.25 -4.31
C LEU A 83 1.41 -44.66 -4.51
N ARG A 84 2.73 -44.79 -4.36
CA ARG A 84 3.46 -46.06 -4.54
C ARG A 84 2.99 -47.13 -3.54
N GLU A 85 2.73 -46.75 -2.30
CA GLU A 85 2.20 -47.67 -1.27
C GLU A 85 0.80 -48.21 -1.62
N LYS A 86 0.02 -47.43 -2.37
CA LYS A 86 -1.31 -47.83 -2.85
C LYS A 86 -1.27 -48.60 -4.17
N GLY A 87 -0.08 -48.85 -4.72
CA GLY A 87 0.10 -49.57 -5.99
C GLY A 87 -0.33 -48.78 -7.24
N ILE A 88 -0.68 -47.50 -7.11
CA ILE A 88 -1.14 -46.66 -8.22
C ILE A 88 0.09 -46.15 -8.99
N LYS A 89 0.06 -46.25 -10.32
CA LYS A 89 1.17 -45.87 -11.21
C LYS A 89 0.72 -44.83 -12.26
N PRO A 90 1.64 -44.00 -12.77
CA PRO A 90 1.33 -43.09 -13.87
C PRO A 90 0.86 -43.86 -15.09
N ALA A 91 -0.15 -43.32 -15.77
CA ALA A 91 -0.61 -43.87 -17.04
C ALA A 91 0.44 -43.63 -18.13
N LYS A 92 0.94 -44.72 -18.74
CA LYS A 92 1.89 -44.63 -19.88
C LYS A 92 1.21 -44.30 -21.20
N THR A 93 -0.09 -44.59 -21.30
CA THR A 93 -0.90 -44.37 -22.50
C THR A 93 -2.07 -43.46 -22.16
N PRO A 94 -2.45 -42.53 -23.05
CA PRO A 94 -3.59 -41.67 -22.82
C PRO A 94 -4.89 -42.49 -22.67
N PRO A 95 -5.85 -42.04 -21.85
CA PRO A 95 -7.11 -42.75 -21.65
C PRO A 95 -7.96 -42.73 -22.92
N LEU A 96 -8.61 -43.86 -23.22
CA LEU A 96 -9.59 -43.95 -24.30
C LEU A 96 -10.88 -43.22 -23.90
N LYS A 97 -11.29 -42.25 -24.71
CA LYS A 97 -12.60 -41.62 -24.59
C LYS A 97 -13.67 -42.62 -25.04
N LEU A 98 -14.40 -43.21 -24.10
CA LEU A 98 -15.58 -44.01 -24.39
C LEU A 98 -16.73 -43.05 -24.73
N VAL A 99 -17.07 -42.96 -26.01
CA VAL A 99 -18.31 -42.31 -26.46
C VAL A 99 -19.37 -43.40 -26.50
N ILE A 100 -20.36 -43.30 -25.62
CA ILE A 100 -21.50 -44.21 -25.59
C ILE A 100 -22.46 -43.74 -26.68
N GLU A 101 -22.50 -44.44 -27.81
CA GLU A 101 -23.62 -44.29 -28.74
C GLU A 101 -24.81 -45.03 -28.13
N SER A 102 -25.76 -44.28 -27.56
CA SER A 102 -27.06 -44.82 -27.21
C SER A 102 -27.75 -45.23 -28.52
N LYS A 103 -27.68 -46.51 -28.88
CA LYS A 103 -28.63 -47.08 -29.83
C LYS A 103 -29.98 -47.15 -29.13
N GLU A 104 -30.82 -46.15 -29.41
CA GLU A 104 -32.27 -46.29 -29.23
C GLU A 104 -32.71 -47.47 -30.09
N GLN A 105 -33.22 -48.51 -29.41
CA GLN A 105 -33.96 -49.61 -30.02
C GLN A 105 -35.39 -49.18 -30.31
#